data_AF-A0A5E4L7Y0-F1
#
_entry.id   AF-A0A5E4L7Y0-F1
#
_cell.length_a   1.000
_cell.length_b   1.000
_cell.length_c   1.000
_cell.angle_alpha   90.00
_cell.angle_beta   90.00
_cell.angle_gamma   90.00
#
_symmetry.space_group_name_H-M   'P 1'
#
loop_
_entity.id
_entity.type
_entity.pdbx_description
1 polymer ?
#
loop_
_entity_poly.entity_id
_entity_poly.type
_entity_poly.pdbx_seq_one_letter_code
_entity_poly.pdbx_strand_id
1 'polypeptide(L)'
;MIQGIDIAAMRGLSWLKKQKPATMKDISRSIQALSLWNEPATQLIELLLSGKKDGFWETEAPLLDTARACSALAGCGAIQSDSLQWILNQQKNDNWSDSEIDTAYALIALGESGVKNEAGCEWLVRNYGEKWEHAGTTSLIITALLKQDGNEYRFFINDRAGWLLSKRLFGGWMHIATSNLVIQALILAGERDIEKEIGPSIKWLLEKQNKDNWGNITASALSLISLGMYLDKLNSNSDK
;
A
#
# COMPACT_ATOMS: atom_id res chain seq x y z
N MET A 1 13.47 3.14 -19.79
CA MET A 1 12.89 2.65 -18.51
C MET A 1 11.47 2.16 -18.72
N ILE A 2 10.57 2.97 -19.29
CA ILE A 2 9.15 2.65 -19.55
C ILE A 2 8.95 1.28 -20.21
N GLN A 3 9.58 1.01 -21.37
CA GLN A 3 9.48 -0.30 -22.04
C GLN A 3 9.85 -1.48 -21.13
N GLY A 4 10.82 -1.31 -20.24
CA GLY A 4 11.20 -2.34 -19.28
C GLY A 4 10.13 -2.58 -18.22
N ILE A 5 9.42 -1.52 -17.81
CA ILE A 5 8.27 -1.59 -16.91
C ILE A 5 7.13 -2.35 -17.58
N ASP A 6 6.77 -2.00 -18.83
CA ASP A 6 5.66 -2.64 -19.55
C ASP A 6 5.89 -4.15 -19.72
N ILE A 7 7.10 -4.56 -20.10
CA ILE A 7 7.47 -5.97 -20.26
C ILE A 7 7.39 -6.69 -18.91
N ALA A 8 7.94 -6.11 -17.85
CA ALA A 8 7.94 -6.72 -16.53
C ALA A 8 6.50 -6.84 -15.97
N ALA A 9 5.69 -5.80 -16.14
CA ALA A 9 4.30 -5.77 -15.72
C ALA A 9 3.46 -6.81 -16.47
N MET A 10 3.59 -6.90 -17.79
CA MET A 10 2.90 -7.91 -18.60
C MET A 10 3.19 -9.34 -18.11
N ARG A 11 4.46 -9.66 -17.83
CA ARG A 11 4.85 -10.97 -17.29
C ARG A 11 4.28 -11.20 -15.90
N GLY A 12 4.40 -10.20 -15.02
CA GLY A 12 3.89 -10.22 -13.65
C GLY A 12 2.38 -10.44 -13.59
N LEU A 13 1.60 -9.72 -14.40
CA LEU A 13 0.15 -9.83 -14.49
C LEU A 13 -0.26 -11.21 -15.00
N SER A 14 0.39 -11.71 -16.05
CA SER A 14 0.14 -13.07 -16.59
C SER A 14 0.42 -14.15 -15.55
N TRP A 15 1.48 -13.99 -14.75
CA TRP A 15 1.78 -14.89 -13.66
C TRP A 15 0.75 -14.79 -12.52
N LEU A 16 0.40 -13.56 -12.11
CA LEU A 16 -0.52 -13.29 -10.99
C LEU A 16 -1.92 -13.87 -11.25
N LYS A 17 -2.44 -13.71 -12.47
CA LYS A 17 -3.75 -14.24 -12.90
C LYS A 17 -3.86 -15.77 -12.84
N LYS A 18 -2.73 -16.49 -12.80
CA LYS A 18 -2.70 -17.97 -12.69
C LYS A 18 -2.63 -18.45 -11.25
N GLN A 19 -2.46 -17.54 -10.29
CA GLN A 19 -2.30 -17.90 -8.88
C GLN A 19 -3.65 -18.14 -8.21
N LYS A 20 -3.62 -18.93 -7.13
CA LYS A 20 -4.76 -19.17 -6.24
C LYS A 20 -4.43 -18.55 -4.87
N PRO A 21 -4.79 -17.28 -4.63
CA PRO A 21 -4.48 -16.62 -3.37
C PRO A 21 -5.25 -17.28 -2.23
N ALA A 22 -4.57 -17.51 -1.09
CA ALA A 22 -5.12 -18.22 0.06
C ALA A 22 -5.43 -17.31 1.26
N THR A 23 -4.84 -16.11 1.29
CA THR A 23 -4.97 -15.18 2.41
C THR A 23 -5.69 -13.90 1.98
N MET A 24 -6.35 -13.21 2.92
CA MET A 24 -6.97 -11.91 2.64
C MET A 24 -5.96 -10.88 2.14
N LYS A 25 -4.73 -10.94 2.65
CA LYS A 25 -3.61 -10.14 2.18
C LYS A 25 -3.30 -10.41 0.70
N ASP A 26 -3.19 -11.67 0.29
CA ASP A 26 -2.90 -12.00 -1.11
C ASP A 26 -4.03 -11.58 -2.04
N ILE A 27 -5.28 -11.83 -1.64
CA ILE A 27 -6.48 -11.44 -2.41
C ILE A 27 -6.52 -9.91 -2.57
N SER A 28 -6.45 -9.18 -1.46
CA SER A 28 -6.55 -7.71 -1.45
C SER A 28 -5.46 -7.06 -2.29
N ARG A 29 -4.19 -7.50 -2.15
CA ARG A 29 -3.09 -6.96 -2.95
C ARG A 29 -3.21 -7.32 -4.43
N SER A 30 -3.72 -8.51 -4.75
CA SER A 30 -3.95 -8.91 -6.14
C SER A 30 -5.04 -8.08 -6.79
N ILE A 31 -6.14 -7.79 -6.09
CA ILE A 31 -7.19 -6.88 -6.55
C ILE A 31 -6.61 -5.51 -6.86
N GLN A 32 -5.89 -4.90 -5.91
CA GLN A 32 -5.25 -3.59 -6.10
C GLN A 32 -4.31 -3.57 -7.31
N ALA A 33 -3.46 -4.60 -7.44
CA ALA A 33 -2.55 -4.72 -8.56
C ALA A 33 -3.29 -4.83 -9.90
N LEU A 34 -4.28 -5.71 -10.01
CA LEU A 34 -5.04 -5.88 -11.26
C LEU A 34 -5.81 -4.60 -11.61
N SER A 35 -6.49 -3.99 -10.65
CA SER A 35 -7.27 -2.76 -10.88
C SER A 35 -6.41 -1.60 -11.34
N LEU A 36 -5.21 -1.42 -10.77
CA LEU A 36 -4.29 -0.36 -11.20
C LEU A 36 -3.86 -0.51 -12.67
N TRP A 37 -3.77 -1.75 -13.15
CA TRP A 37 -3.41 -2.06 -14.54
C TRP A 37 -4.62 -2.24 -15.46
N ASN A 38 -5.82 -1.83 -15.02
CA ASN A 38 -7.09 -2.00 -15.76
C ASN A 38 -7.38 -3.46 -16.15
N GLU A 39 -6.93 -4.41 -15.32
CA GLU A 39 -7.15 -5.84 -15.52
C GLU A 39 -8.37 -6.35 -14.71
N PRO A 40 -9.14 -7.31 -15.24
CA PRO A 40 -10.29 -7.85 -14.52
C PRO A 40 -9.91 -8.50 -13.19
N ALA A 41 -10.57 -8.08 -12.11
CA ALA A 41 -10.38 -8.62 -10.75
C ALA A 41 -11.67 -9.24 -10.16
N THR A 42 -12.73 -9.39 -10.97
CA THR A 42 -14.09 -9.75 -10.51
C THR A 42 -14.13 -11.02 -9.65
N GLN A 43 -13.45 -12.09 -10.06
CA GLN A 43 -13.42 -13.35 -9.31
C GLN A 43 -12.77 -13.19 -7.93
N LEU A 44 -11.74 -12.35 -7.81
CA LEU A 44 -11.08 -12.09 -6.53
C LEU A 44 -11.95 -11.19 -5.64
N ILE A 45 -12.64 -10.22 -6.24
CA ILE A 45 -13.61 -9.37 -5.53
C ILE A 45 -14.77 -10.21 -4.98
N GLU A 46 -15.33 -11.12 -5.78
CA GLU A 46 -16.37 -12.07 -5.34
C GLU A 46 -15.87 -12.96 -4.21
N LEU A 47 -14.66 -13.52 -4.34
CA LEU A 47 -14.03 -14.32 -3.29
C LEU A 47 -13.86 -13.51 -2.00
N LEU A 48 -13.36 -12.27 -2.10
CA LEU A 48 -13.21 -11.37 -0.97
C LEU A 48 -14.57 -11.12 -0.30
N LEU A 49 -15.60 -10.75 -1.05
CA LEU A 49 -16.93 -10.46 -0.52
C LEU A 49 -17.60 -11.69 0.11
N SER A 50 -17.39 -12.89 -0.44
CA SER A 50 -17.95 -14.13 0.12
C SER A 50 -17.40 -14.48 1.51
N GLY A 51 -16.22 -13.98 1.87
CA GLY A 51 -15.58 -14.20 3.17
C GLY A 51 -16.04 -13.23 4.26
N LYS A 52 -16.88 -12.25 3.92
CA LYS A 52 -17.33 -11.20 4.84
C LYS A 52 -18.50 -11.70 5.70
N LYS A 53 -18.44 -11.43 7.00
CA LYS A 53 -19.46 -11.77 8.00
C LYS A 53 -19.63 -10.63 8.99
N ASP A 54 -20.87 -10.20 9.21
CA ASP A 54 -21.21 -9.14 10.18
C ASP A 54 -20.35 -7.86 10.06
N GLY A 55 -20.04 -7.48 8.81
CA GLY A 55 -19.25 -6.29 8.51
C GLY A 55 -17.73 -6.51 8.49
N PHE A 56 -17.19 -7.68 8.84
CA PHE A 56 -15.74 -7.89 8.90
C PHE A 56 -15.30 -9.25 8.32
N TRP A 57 -14.00 -9.47 8.24
CA TRP A 57 -13.42 -10.76 7.84
C TRP A 57 -12.87 -11.48 9.07
N GLU A 58 -13.47 -12.63 9.40
CA GLU A 58 -13.11 -13.45 10.56
C GLU A 58 -11.85 -14.27 10.25
N THR A 59 -10.67 -13.69 10.50
CA THR A 59 -9.35 -14.30 10.28
C THR A 59 -8.52 -14.32 11.57
N GLU A 60 -7.26 -14.76 11.50
CA GLU A 60 -6.32 -14.64 12.63
C GLU A 60 -5.93 -13.19 12.94
N ALA A 61 -6.12 -12.26 12.00
CA ALA A 61 -5.87 -10.84 12.16
C ALA A 61 -7.06 -10.00 11.62
N PRO A 62 -8.25 -10.08 12.27
CA PRO A 62 -9.50 -9.55 11.71
C PRO A 62 -9.43 -8.07 11.33
N LEU A 63 -8.79 -7.24 12.16
CA LEU A 63 -8.67 -5.81 11.90
C LEU A 63 -7.82 -5.53 10.67
N LEU A 64 -6.62 -6.11 10.60
CA LEU A 64 -5.70 -5.91 9.47
C LEU A 64 -6.31 -6.40 8.16
N ASP A 65 -6.95 -7.56 8.18
CA ASP A 65 -7.53 -8.14 6.97
C ASP A 65 -8.81 -7.43 6.54
N THR A 66 -9.62 -6.95 7.48
CA THR A 66 -10.76 -6.08 7.17
C THR A 66 -10.29 -4.75 6.57
N ALA A 67 -9.27 -4.11 7.15
CA ALA A 67 -8.71 -2.88 6.60
C ALA A 67 -8.13 -3.09 5.18
N ARG A 68 -7.41 -4.18 4.93
CA ARG A 68 -6.90 -4.53 3.59
C ARG A 68 -8.02 -4.76 2.59
N ALA A 69 -9.08 -5.47 3.00
CA ALA A 69 -10.24 -5.74 2.15
C ALA A 69 -10.96 -4.43 1.79
N CYS A 70 -11.21 -3.55 2.77
CA CYS A 70 -11.77 -2.22 2.55
C CYS A 70 -10.92 -1.38 1.59
N SER A 71 -9.60 -1.33 1.81
CA SER A 71 -8.65 -0.61 0.96
C SER A 71 -8.66 -1.13 -0.49
N ALA A 72 -8.69 -2.45 -0.68
CA ALA A 72 -8.77 -3.05 -2.01
C ALA A 72 -10.07 -2.72 -2.73
N LEU A 73 -11.21 -2.83 -2.04
CA LEU A 73 -12.53 -2.55 -2.61
C LEU A 73 -12.74 -1.06 -2.91
N ALA A 74 -12.27 -0.18 -2.03
CA ALA A 74 -12.30 1.28 -2.25
C ALA A 74 -11.54 1.68 -3.52
N GLY A 75 -10.38 1.06 -3.78
CA GLY A 75 -9.61 1.25 -5.02
C GLY A 75 -10.36 0.82 -6.30
N CYS A 76 -11.37 -0.04 -6.18
CA CYS A 76 -12.26 -0.43 -7.26
C CYS A 76 -13.57 0.38 -7.30
N GLY A 77 -13.72 1.41 -6.46
CA GLY A 77 -14.95 2.21 -6.33
C GLY A 77 -16.06 1.55 -5.50
N ALA A 78 -15.76 0.49 -4.76
CA ALA A 78 -16.73 -0.23 -3.92
C ALA A 78 -16.50 0.05 -2.43
N ILE A 79 -17.17 1.07 -1.88
CA ILE A 79 -17.07 1.43 -0.46
C ILE A 79 -17.92 0.47 0.39
N GLN A 80 -17.31 -0.11 1.43
CA GLN A 80 -17.96 -1.04 2.38
C GLN A 80 -18.26 -0.35 3.70
N SER A 81 -19.32 0.46 3.75
CA SER A 81 -19.62 1.33 4.90
C SER A 81 -19.79 0.61 6.23
N ASP A 82 -20.41 -0.58 6.23
CA ASP A 82 -20.56 -1.44 7.42
C ASP A 82 -19.20 -1.92 7.95
N SER A 83 -18.26 -2.27 7.06
CA SER A 83 -16.90 -2.65 7.43
C SER A 83 -16.09 -1.49 7.99
N LEU A 84 -16.24 -0.29 7.42
CA LEU A 84 -15.62 0.91 7.96
C LEU A 84 -16.17 1.26 9.34
N GLN A 85 -17.48 1.13 9.53
CA GLN A 85 -18.09 1.31 10.84
C GLN A 85 -17.57 0.28 11.86
N TRP A 86 -17.41 -0.97 11.44
CA TRP A 86 -16.80 -2.00 12.29
C TRP A 86 -15.37 -1.63 12.69
N ILE A 87 -14.54 -1.15 11.75
CA ILE A 87 -13.18 -0.65 12.03
C ILE A 87 -13.23 0.49 13.05
N LEU A 88 -14.08 1.50 12.84
CA LEU A 88 -14.22 2.64 13.77
C LEU A 88 -14.60 2.18 15.18
N ASN A 89 -15.50 1.20 15.30
CA ASN A 89 -15.93 0.66 16.59
C ASN A 89 -14.81 -0.10 17.34
N GLN A 90 -13.72 -0.50 16.64
CA GLN A 90 -12.56 -1.11 17.28
C GLN A 90 -11.56 -0.09 17.86
N GLN A 91 -11.70 1.20 17.52
CA GLN A 91 -10.77 2.23 18.00
C GLN A 91 -10.89 2.40 19.53
N LYS A 92 -9.76 2.39 20.23
CA LYS A 92 -9.66 2.62 21.67
C LYS A 92 -8.45 3.50 21.96
N ASN A 93 -8.62 4.53 22.79
CA ASN A 93 -7.55 5.48 23.14
C ASN A 93 -6.84 6.04 21.88
N ASP A 94 -7.66 6.47 20.92
CA ASP A 94 -7.26 7.04 19.63
C ASP A 94 -6.53 6.08 18.67
N ASN A 95 -6.35 4.80 19.02
CA ASN A 95 -5.60 3.85 18.21
C ASN A 95 -6.34 2.53 18.03
N TRP A 96 -5.73 1.62 17.28
CA TRP A 96 -6.17 0.25 17.17
C TRP A 96 -5.11 -0.69 17.74
N SER A 97 -5.53 -1.51 18.71
CA SER A 97 -4.73 -2.58 19.33
C SER A 97 -3.39 -2.14 19.96
N ASP A 98 -3.21 -0.85 20.28
CA ASP A 98 -1.92 -0.26 20.70
C ASP A 98 -0.77 -0.60 19.72
N SER A 99 -1.12 -0.68 18.43
CA SER A 99 -0.24 -1.17 17.36
C SER A 99 -0.14 -0.13 16.25
N GLU A 100 1.09 0.25 15.91
CA GLU A 100 1.37 1.17 14.82
C GLU A 100 0.97 0.61 13.45
N ILE A 101 1.04 -0.71 13.30
CA ILE A 101 0.68 -1.40 12.06
C ILE A 101 -0.83 -1.44 11.91
N ASP A 102 -1.56 -1.85 12.95
CA ASP A 102 -3.03 -1.93 12.93
C ASP A 102 -3.63 -0.54 12.72
N THR A 103 -3.11 0.45 13.46
CA THR A 103 -3.55 1.85 13.36
C THR A 103 -3.29 2.41 11.96
N ALA A 104 -2.10 2.19 11.39
CA ALA A 104 -1.80 2.66 10.04
C ALA A 104 -2.73 2.01 9.00
N TYR A 105 -2.95 0.69 9.05
CA TYR A 105 -3.86 0.03 8.09
C TYR A 105 -5.31 0.50 8.24
N ALA A 106 -5.81 0.66 9.46
CA ALA A 106 -7.15 1.20 9.70
C ALA A 106 -7.30 2.61 9.10
N LEU A 107 -6.34 3.50 9.35
CA LEU A 107 -6.35 4.86 8.82
C LEU A 107 -6.24 4.90 7.28
N ILE A 108 -5.46 4.01 6.66
CA ILE A 108 -5.40 3.89 5.20
C ILE A 108 -6.79 3.54 4.66
N ALA A 109 -7.45 2.51 5.21
CA ALA A 109 -8.76 2.06 4.76
C ALA A 109 -9.84 3.14 4.91
N LEU A 110 -9.83 3.86 6.05
CA LEU A 110 -10.73 4.99 6.30
C LEU A 110 -10.47 6.12 5.31
N GLY A 111 -9.20 6.48 5.09
CA GLY A 111 -8.81 7.61 4.23
C GLY A 111 -9.12 7.36 2.75
N GLU A 112 -8.88 6.14 2.26
CA GLU A 112 -9.26 5.72 0.90
C GLU A 112 -10.77 5.71 0.68
N SER A 113 -11.55 5.66 1.77
CA SER A 113 -13.01 5.73 1.74
C SER A 113 -13.55 7.13 2.07
N GLY A 114 -12.69 8.14 2.20
CA GLY A 114 -13.08 9.52 2.51
C GLY A 114 -13.48 9.77 3.96
N VAL A 115 -13.16 8.86 4.88
CA VAL A 115 -13.42 9.01 6.32
C VAL A 115 -12.17 9.52 7.02
N LYS A 116 -12.24 10.74 7.54
CA LYS A 116 -11.16 11.35 8.33
C LYS A 116 -11.16 10.83 9.77
N ASN A 117 -9.96 10.61 10.32
CA ASN A 117 -9.74 10.27 11.72
C ASN A 117 -8.44 10.94 12.21
N GLU A 118 -8.59 12.18 12.68
CA GLU A 118 -7.49 13.02 13.16
C GLU A 118 -6.82 12.43 14.40
N ALA A 119 -7.61 11.96 15.37
CA ALA A 119 -7.10 11.38 16.61
C ALA A 119 -6.13 10.21 16.36
N GLY A 120 -6.45 9.31 15.42
CA GLY A 120 -5.54 8.22 15.04
C GLY A 120 -4.28 8.69 14.33
N CYS A 121 -4.37 9.74 13.52
CA CYS A 121 -3.20 10.34 12.87
C CYS A 121 -2.27 10.99 13.90
N GLU A 122 -2.83 11.78 14.82
CA GLU A 122 -2.08 12.39 15.94
C GLU A 122 -1.44 11.33 16.82
N TRP A 123 -2.14 10.22 17.10
CA TRP A 123 -1.59 9.11 17.86
C TRP A 123 -0.35 8.52 17.17
N LEU A 124 -0.37 8.32 15.84
CA LEU A 124 0.81 7.86 15.10
C LEU A 124 1.97 8.85 15.19
N VAL A 125 1.71 10.15 15.01
CA VAL A 125 2.76 11.18 15.04
C VAL A 125 3.37 11.33 16.42
N ARG A 126 2.55 11.41 17.48
CA ARG A 126 3.00 11.61 18.86
C ARG A 126 3.80 10.44 19.41
N ASN A 127 3.46 9.22 19.02
CA ASN A 127 4.08 8.01 19.54
C ASN A 127 5.23 7.48 18.66
N TYR A 128 5.48 8.10 17.50
CA TYR A 128 6.59 7.70 16.65
C TYR A 128 7.93 7.92 17.34
N GLY A 129 8.74 6.87 17.42
CA GLY A 129 10.08 6.89 18.02
C GLY A 129 10.94 5.72 17.56
N GLU A 130 12.11 5.54 18.19
CA GLU A 130 13.12 4.56 17.76
C GLU A 130 12.59 3.14 17.56
N LYS A 131 11.64 2.71 18.41
CA LYS A 131 11.01 1.37 18.33
C LYS A 131 10.25 1.16 17.00
N TRP A 132 9.72 2.22 16.41
CA TRP A 132 8.94 2.18 15.16
C TRP A 132 9.79 2.55 13.94
N GLU A 133 11.06 2.89 14.14
CA GLU A 133 11.98 3.35 13.11
C GLU A 133 12.47 2.18 12.22
N HIS A 134 11.53 1.64 11.46
CA HIS A 134 11.72 0.60 10.45
C HIS A 134 11.14 1.05 9.12
N ALA A 135 11.79 0.70 8.01
CA ALA A 135 11.40 1.18 6.68
C ALA A 135 9.95 0.82 6.32
N GLY A 136 9.52 -0.42 6.61
CA GLY A 136 8.15 -0.88 6.34
C GLY A 136 7.11 -0.12 7.17
N THR A 137 7.33 -0.04 8.49
CA THR A 137 6.45 0.67 9.43
C THR A 137 6.33 2.15 9.10
N THR A 138 7.46 2.82 8.88
CA THR A 138 7.50 4.25 8.52
C THR A 138 6.75 4.51 7.22
N SER A 139 6.89 3.63 6.23
CA SER A 139 6.16 3.76 4.95
C SER A 139 4.65 3.61 5.11
N LEU A 140 4.20 2.71 5.98
CA LEU A 140 2.77 2.54 6.28
C LEU A 140 2.21 3.79 6.97
N ILE A 141 2.94 4.35 7.94
CA ILE A 141 2.53 5.58 8.64
C ILE A 141 2.46 6.76 7.67
N ILE A 142 3.48 6.97 6.83
CA ILE A 142 3.45 8.01 5.79
C ILE A 142 2.23 7.83 4.88
N THR A 143 1.97 6.60 4.43
CA THR A 143 0.82 6.30 3.57
C THR A 143 -0.50 6.63 4.28
N ALA A 144 -0.64 6.24 5.55
CA ALA A 144 -1.83 6.53 6.34
C ALA A 144 -2.08 8.04 6.45
N LEU A 145 -1.06 8.82 6.81
CA LEU A 145 -1.16 10.27 6.97
C LEU A 145 -1.48 10.97 5.63
N LEU A 146 -0.88 10.52 4.52
CA LEU A 146 -1.17 11.04 3.18
C LEU A 146 -2.62 10.77 2.75
N LYS A 147 -3.18 9.61 3.10
CA LYS A 147 -4.58 9.26 2.79
C LYS A 147 -5.59 9.99 3.67
N GLN A 148 -5.17 10.49 4.83
CA GLN A 148 -6.01 11.18 5.80
C GLN A 148 -6.00 12.70 5.58
N ASP A 149 -4.84 13.32 5.75
CA ASP A 149 -4.62 14.74 5.48
C ASP A 149 -3.13 15.04 5.28
N GLY A 150 -2.64 14.81 4.05
CA GLY A 150 -1.21 15.00 3.75
C GLY A 150 -0.69 16.43 3.98
N ASN A 151 -1.56 17.44 3.99
CA ASN A 151 -1.15 18.83 4.22
C ASN A 151 -0.89 19.11 5.69
N GLU A 152 -1.77 18.65 6.58
CA GLU A 152 -1.63 18.81 8.02
C GLU A 152 -0.33 18.14 8.52
N TYR A 153 -0.08 16.91 8.08
CA TYR A 153 1.06 16.12 8.54
C TYR A 153 2.32 16.28 7.67
N ARG A 154 2.36 17.28 6.79
CA ARG A 154 3.42 17.43 5.77
C ARG A 154 4.83 17.47 6.36
N PHE A 155 5.03 18.11 7.51
CA PHE A 155 6.35 18.19 8.13
C PHE A 155 6.87 16.79 8.51
N PHE A 156 6.04 16.01 9.20
CA PHE A 156 6.37 14.64 9.58
C PHE A 156 6.60 13.76 8.35
N ILE A 157 5.71 13.86 7.35
CA ILE A 157 5.81 13.09 6.10
C ILE A 157 7.14 13.36 5.39
N ASN A 158 7.51 14.63 5.21
CA ASN A 158 8.73 15.02 4.51
C ASN A 158 10.00 14.58 5.26
N ASP A 159 10.02 14.79 6.57
CA ASP A 159 11.15 14.38 7.41
C ASP A 159 11.35 12.86 7.37
N ARG A 160 10.28 12.08 7.51
CA ARG A 160 10.34 10.62 7.47
C ARG A 160 10.57 10.06 6.07
N ALA A 161 10.11 10.72 5.01
CA ALA A 161 10.46 10.38 3.62
C ALA A 161 11.96 10.56 3.36
N GLY A 162 12.53 11.68 3.82
CA GLY A 162 13.97 11.92 3.77
C GLY A 162 14.77 10.85 4.53
N TRP A 163 14.29 10.45 5.72
CA TRP A 163 14.87 9.33 6.46
C TRP A 163 14.81 8.03 5.65
N LEU A 164 13.67 7.68 5.05
CA LEU A 164 13.55 6.47 4.20
C LEU A 164 14.58 6.47 3.06
N LEU A 165 14.71 7.59 2.34
CA LEU A 165 15.70 7.75 1.27
C LEU A 165 17.13 7.53 1.76
N SER A 166 17.47 8.04 2.96
CA SER A 166 18.78 7.86 3.56
C SER A 166 19.12 6.40 3.91
N LYS A 167 18.12 5.54 4.08
CA LYS A 167 18.27 4.11 4.43
C LYS A 167 18.31 3.18 3.21
N ARG A 168 18.24 3.73 1.99
CA ARG A 168 18.26 2.93 0.75
C ARG A 168 19.60 2.21 0.56
N LEU A 169 19.56 0.92 0.24
CA LEU A 169 20.71 0.06 -0.01
C LEU A 169 20.66 -0.50 -1.43
N PHE A 170 21.60 -0.08 -2.29
CA PHE A 170 21.71 -0.55 -3.68
C PHE A 170 20.40 -0.43 -4.48
N GLY A 171 19.57 0.57 -4.19
CA GLY A 171 18.27 0.78 -4.85
C GLY A 171 17.06 0.18 -4.11
N GLY A 172 17.24 -0.62 -3.06
CA GLY A 172 16.13 -1.21 -2.29
C GLY A 172 16.25 -1.04 -0.77
N TRP A 173 15.31 -1.63 -0.03
CA TRP A 173 15.26 -1.66 1.43
C TRP A 173 15.16 -3.12 1.92
N MET A 174 16.31 -3.82 1.89
CA MET A 174 16.57 -5.20 2.33
C MET A 174 15.71 -6.30 1.67
N HIS A 175 14.38 -6.20 1.75
CA HIS A 175 13.41 -7.16 1.22
C HIS A 175 12.54 -6.52 0.15
N ILE A 176 12.09 -7.30 -0.83
CA ILE A 176 11.22 -6.82 -1.93
C ILE A 176 9.91 -6.24 -1.39
N ALA A 177 9.27 -6.90 -0.42
CA ALA A 177 8.02 -6.42 0.16
C ALA A 177 8.20 -5.06 0.85
N THR A 178 9.24 -4.92 1.69
CA THR A 178 9.59 -3.65 2.34
C THR A 178 9.92 -2.57 1.32
N SER A 179 10.72 -2.91 0.31
CA SER A 179 11.10 -1.97 -0.75
C SER A 179 9.88 -1.44 -1.50
N ASN A 180 8.89 -2.28 -1.78
CA ASN A 180 7.66 -1.84 -2.43
C ASN A 180 6.83 -0.90 -1.55
N LEU A 181 6.69 -1.18 -0.25
CA LEU A 181 6.00 -0.26 0.66
C LEU A 181 6.67 1.12 0.67
N VAL A 182 8.01 1.15 0.70
CA VAL A 182 8.79 2.39 0.67
C VAL A 182 8.61 3.13 -0.65
N ILE A 183 8.74 2.42 -1.78
CA ILE A 183 8.54 3.01 -3.11
C ILE A 183 7.16 3.65 -3.21
N GLN A 184 6.10 2.93 -2.81
CA GLN A 184 4.73 3.43 -2.86
C GLN A 184 4.54 4.67 -1.98
N ALA A 185 5.05 4.64 -0.74
CA ALA A 185 4.96 5.79 0.17
C ALA A 185 5.69 7.02 -0.38
N LEU A 186 6.88 6.86 -0.95
CA LEU A 186 7.65 7.97 -1.52
C LEU A 186 7.02 8.54 -2.80
N ILE A 187 6.42 7.69 -3.65
CA ILE A 187 5.65 8.15 -4.81
C ILE A 187 4.46 9.02 -4.37
N LEU A 188 3.74 8.59 -3.34
CA LEU A 188 2.60 9.33 -2.79
C LEU A 188 3.02 10.64 -2.12
N ALA A 189 4.17 10.65 -1.42
CA ALA A 189 4.69 11.85 -0.75
C ALA A 189 5.07 12.99 -1.74
N GLY A 190 5.23 12.68 -3.03
CA GLY A 190 5.29 13.70 -4.08
C GLY A 190 6.62 14.45 -4.14
N GLU A 191 7.74 13.71 -4.08
CA GLU A 191 9.09 14.24 -4.34
C GLU A 191 9.18 14.98 -5.69
N ARG A 192 9.95 16.08 -5.72
CA ARG A 192 10.00 17.04 -6.83
C ARG A 192 10.57 16.46 -8.14
N ASP A 193 11.36 15.39 -8.05
CA ASP A 193 11.95 14.69 -9.19
C ASP A 193 11.89 13.17 -8.98
N ILE A 194 10.73 12.59 -9.27
CA ILE A 194 10.46 11.16 -9.08
C ILE A 194 11.44 10.27 -9.86
N GLU A 195 11.93 10.71 -11.02
CA GLU A 195 12.89 9.94 -11.81
C GLU A 195 14.23 9.81 -11.09
N LYS A 196 14.74 10.92 -10.56
CA LYS A 196 16.00 10.93 -9.79
C LYS A 196 15.87 10.21 -8.46
N GLU A 197 14.76 10.45 -7.76
CA GLU A 197 14.52 9.98 -6.40
C GLU A 197 14.18 8.47 -6.38
N ILE A 198 13.25 8.05 -7.25
CA ILE A 198 12.63 6.72 -7.22
C ILE A 198 13.07 5.84 -8.40
N GLY A 199 13.49 6.42 -9.52
CA GLY A 199 13.98 5.68 -10.69
C GLY A 199 15.06 4.63 -10.38
N PRO A 200 16.06 4.88 -9.51
CA PRO A 200 17.01 3.85 -9.08
C PRO A 200 16.33 2.64 -8.42
N SER A 201 15.29 2.89 -7.64
CA SER A 201 14.53 1.85 -6.94
C SER A 201 13.62 1.05 -7.88
N ILE A 202 13.07 1.71 -8.91
CA ILE A 202 12.32 1.04 -9.99
C ILE A 202 13.25 0.15 -10.80
N LYS A 203 14.44 0.65 -11.19
CA LYS A 203 15.44 -0.16 -11.88
C LYS A 203 15.82 -1.40 -11.06
N TRP A 204 16.10 -1.22 -9.78
CA TRP A 204 16.37 -2.33 -8.86
C TRP A 204 15.20 -3.33 -8.83
N LEU A 205 13.95 -2.85 -8.77
CA LEU A 205 12.77 -3.71 -8.74
C LEU A 205 12.64 -4.54 -10.03
N LEU A 206 12.92 -3.96 -11.19
CA LEU A 206 12.92 -4.68 -12.48
C LEU A 206 14.00 -5.78 -12.49
N GLU A 207 15.20 -5.49 -11.98
CA GLU A 207 16.29 -6.46 -11.87
C GLU A 207 16.00 -7.61 -10.88
N LYS A 208 15.08 -7.39 -9.93
CA LYS A 208 14.63 -8.41 -8.98
C LYS A 208 13.52 -9.31 -9.51
N GLN A 209 12.96 -9.03 -10.69
CA GLN A 209 12.02 -9.95 -11.31
C GLN A 209 12.76 -11.24 -11.71
N ASN A 210 12.32 -12.38 -11.17
CA ASN A 210 12.85 -13.68 -11.51
C ASN A 210 11.81 -14.45 -12.34
N LYS A 211 12.17 -14.76 -13.59
CA LYS A 211 11.23 -15.24 -14.62
C LYS A 211 10.09 -14.24 -14.82
N ASP A 212 8.93 -14.53 -14.23
CA ASP A 212 7.70 -13.78 -14.42
C ASP A 212 7.17 -13.14 -13.14
N ASN A 213 7.89 -13.21 -12.01
CA ASN A 213 7.39 -12.74 -10.71
C ASN A 213 8.49 -12.25 -9.76
N TRP A 214 8.09 -11.80 -8.57
CA TRP A 214 8.98 -11.28 -7.52
C TRP A 214 9.00 -12.16 -6.25
N GLY A 215 8.78 -13.46 -6.40
CA GLY A 215 8.89 -14.48 -5.36
C GLY A 215 7.56 -15.11 -4.96
N ASN A 216 6.64 -14.32 -4.42
CA ASN A 216 5.31 -14.80 -3.99
C ASN A 216 4.19 -13.85 -4.43
N ILE A 217 2.93 -14.22 -4.17
CA ILE A 217 1.74 -13.46 -4.60
C ILE A 217 1.80 -12.04 -4.08
N THR A 218 1.91 -11.86 -2.76
CA THR A 218 2.04 -10.55 -2.11
C THR A 218 3.16 -9.70 -2.72
N ALA A 219 4.39 -10.23 -2.83
CA ALA A 219 5.54 -9.47 -3.31
C ALA A 219 5.38 -9.07 -4.78
N SER A 220 4.80 -9.95 -5.60
CA SER A 220 4.55 -9.69 -7.01
C SER A 220 3.44 -8.67 -7.21
N ALA A 221 2.34 -8.78 -6.46
CA ALA A 221 1.27 -7.79 -6.46
C ALA A 221 1.76 -6.41 -6.01
N LEU A 222 2.52 -6.34 -4.91
CA LEU A 222 3.14 -5.09 -4.46
C LEU A 222 4.09 -4.49 -5.51
N SER A 223 4.85 -5.32 -6.22
CA SER A 223 5.75 -4.87 -7.28
C SER A 223 4.98 -4.27 -8.45
N LEU A 224 3.90 -4.94 -8.88
CA LEU A 224 3.00 -4.42 -9.91
C LEU A 224 2.34 -3.10 -9.50
N ILE A 225 1.94 -2.96 -8.23
CA ILE A 225 1.40 -1.70 -7.70
C ILE A 225 2.46 -0.59 -7.78
N SER A 226 3.68 -0.84 -7.31
CA SER A 226 4.77 0.15 -7.35
C SER A 226 5.10 0.59 -8.78
N LEU A 227 5.15 -0.36 -9.72
CA LEU A 227 5.41 -0.07 -11.13
C LEU A 227 4.28 0.76 -11.77
N GLY A 228 3.02 0.41 -11.51
CA GLY A 228 1.87 1.16 -12.03
C GLY A 228 1.82 2.58 -11.47
N MET A 229 1.98 2.74 -10.16
CA MET A 229 2.00 4.05 -9.50
C MET A 229 3.13 4.95 -10.04
N TYR A 230 4.29 4.38 -10.35
CA TYR A 230 5.40 5.12 -10.92
C TYR A 230 5.08 5.61 -12.34
N LEU A 231 4.52 4.76 -13.20
CA LEU A 231 4.11 5.15 -14.55
C LEU A 231 3.03 6.23 -14.53
N ASP A 232 1.99 6.06 -13.71
CA ASP A 232 0.92 7.06 -13.58
C ASP A 232 1.47 8.42 -13.17
N LYS A 233 2.43 8.42 -12.24
CA LYS A 233 3.07 9.64 -11.77
C LYS A 233 3.98 10.28 -12.81
N LEU A 234 4.72 9.49 -13.59
CA LEU A 234 5.52 10.00 -14.71
C LEU A 234 4.62 10.68 -15.76
N ASN A 235 3.53 10.02 -16.15
CA ASN A 235 2.59 10.54 -17.14
C ASN A 235 1.89 11.82 -16.64
N SER A 236 1.54 11.87 -15.35
CA SER A 236 0.95 13.07 -14.74
C SER A 236 1.90 14.28 -14.68
N ASN A 237 3.21 14.04 -14.71
CA ASN A 237 4.22 15.10 -14.72
C ASN A 237 4.57 15.55 -16.14
N SER A 238 4.38 14.72 -17.17
CA SER A 238 4.60 15.11 -18.58
C SER A 238 3.49 15.99 -19.16
N ASP A 239 2.31 16.02 -18.51
CA ASP A 239 1.16 16.85 -18.91
C ASP A 239 1.19 18.27 -18.28
N LYS A 240 2.30 18.64 -17.62
CA LYS A 240 2.54 19.99 -17.06
C LYS A 240 3.66 20.71 -17.79
#